data_AF-A0A9E8C5D2-F1
#
_entry.id   AF-A0A9E8C5D2-F1
#
_cell.length_a   1.000
_cell.length_b   1.000
_cell.length_c   1.000
_cell.angle_alpha   90.00
_cell.angle_beta   90.00
_cell.angle_gamma   90.00
#
_symmetry.space_group_name_H-M   'P 1'
#
loop_
_entity.id
_entity.type
_entity.pdbx_description
1 polymer ?
#
loop_
_entity_poly.entity_id
_entity_poly.type
_entity_poly.pdbx_seq_one_letter_code
_entity_poly.pdbx_strand_id
1 'polypeptide(L)'
;MTAAAKKAAPSPLKQKAQVRTNTTKDSVCRIDVPAVKFADLWANYVTGDPYRDPKTGTVPPGFGNQCAIRMSATLHQVGIEMKSFTPANVTVKPGSQFGRILLDGKYTAVRANQMGAWLSKQPFCGLPQKPENITGKDWESKVKGRTGIIMFDGYWTRDGESAASASGGHIDLWNGARLTISGFWDGFATVGRYLGRQSFRPGTWYGYSDLRNSKVILFWEVQ
;
A
#
# COMPACT_ATOMS: atom_id res chain seq x y z
N MET A 1 20.83 -30.11 12.50
CA MET A 1 19.62 -29.38 12.06
C MET A 1 20.00 -28.56 10.84
N THR A 2 19.41 -28.83 9.68
CA THR A 2 19.69 -28.10 8.44
C THR A 2 19.00 -26.74 8.47
N ALA A 3 19.77 -25.65 8.37
CA ALA A 3 19.20 -24.34 8.16
C ALA A 3 18.48 -24.33 6.80
N ALA A 4 17.18 -24.06 6.80
CA ALA A 4 16.43 -23.90 5.56
C ALA A 4 17.05 -22.77 4.75
N ALA A 5 17.55 -23.07 3.55
CA ALA A 5 18.12 -22.07 2.67
C ALA A 5 17.09 -20.97 2.43
N LYS A 6 17.45 -19.71 2.72
CA LYS A 6 16.64 -18.55 2.30
C LYS A 6 16.50 -18.63 0.78
N LYS A 7 15.30 -19.01 0.32
CA LYS A 7 14.94 -18.97 -1.09
C LYS A 7 15.23 -17.56 -1.59
N ALA A 8 16.08 -17.43 -2.60
CA ALA A 8 16.48 -16.12 -3.13
C ALA A 8 15.20 -15.33 -3.47
N ALA A 9 15.17 -14.05 -3.10
CA ALA A 9 14.05 -13.19 -3.42
C ALA A 9 13.87 -13.19 -4.96
N PRO A 10 12.65 -13.43 -5.48
CA PRO A 10 12.43 -13.50 -6.91
C PRO A 10 12.80 -12.16 -7.55
N SER A 11 13.46 -12.23 -8.71
CA SER A 11 13.98 -11.04 -9.39
C SER A 11 12.84 -10.07 -9.75
N PRO A 12 13.07 -8.74 -9.68
CA PRO A 12 12.05 -7.74 -9.99
C PRO A 12 11.40 -7.94 -11.36
N LEU A 13 10.10 -7.68 -11.46
CA LEU A 13 9.35 -7.85 -12.70
C LEU A 13 9.85 -6.90 -13.80
N LYS A 14 10.03 -7.42 -15.02
CA LYS A 14 10.41 -6.62 -16.18
C LYS A 14 9.19 -5.89 -16.75
N GLN A 15 9.04 -4.60 -16.44
CA GLN A 15 7.96 -3.75 -16.96
C GLN A 15 8.23 -3.14 -18.36
N LYS A 16 9.17 -3.69 -19.14
CA LYS A 16 9.53 -3.19 -20.47
C LYS A 16 9.73 -4.35 -21.43
N ALA A 17 9.09 -4.26 -22.59
CA ALA A 17 9.32 -5.14 -23.74
C ALA A 17 9.71 -4.28 -24.94
N GLN A 18 10.69 -4.73 -25.73
CA GLN A 18 10.98 -4.15 -27.03
C GLN A 18 10.23 -4.95 -28.10
N VAL A 19 9.49 -4.25 -28.96
CA VAL A 19 8.70 -4.87 -30.03
C VAL A 19 9.29 -4.43 -31.36
N ARG A 20 9.54 -5.38 -32.26
CA ARG A 20 9.99 -5.09 -33.63
C ARG A 20 8.78 -4.82 -34.52
N THR A 21 8.75 -3.66 -35.16
CA THR A 21 7.73 -3.30 -36.15
C THR A 21 7.98 -3.99 -37.49
N ASN A 22 6.92 -4.10 -38.30
CA ASN A 22 6.96 -4.67 -39.65
C ASN A 22 5.86 -4.01 -40.51
N THR A 23 5.87 -4.26 -41.83
CA THR A 23 4.91 -3.69 -42.80
C THR A 23 3.69 -4.56 -43.06
N THR A 24 3.56 -5.73 -42.42
CA THR A 24 2.40 -6.61 -42.55
C THR A 24 1.22 -6.00 -41.81
N LYS A 25 0.19 -5.63 -42.58
CA LYS A 25 -1.09 -5.15 -42.07
C LYS A 25 -1.68 -6.14 -41.08
N ASP A 26 -2.30 -5.64 -40.01
CA ASP A 26 -3.00 -6.42 -38.99
C ASP A 26 -2.09 -7.45 -38.25
N SER A 27 -0.76 -7.24 -38.26
CA SER A 27 0.20 -8.11 -37.56
C SER A 27 0.09 -7.99 -36.04
N VAL A 28 0.11 -9.15 -35.36
CA VAL A 28 -0.06 -9.27 -33.91
C VAL A 28 1.27 -9.64 -33.25
N CYS A 29 1.69 -8.86 -32.26
CA CYS A 29 2.79 -9.22 -31.36
C CYS A 29 2.23 -9.60 -29.99
N ARG A 30 2.46 -10.84 -29.56
CA ARG A 30 2.13 -11.29 -28.20
C ARG A 30 3.27 -10.94 -27.24
N ILE A 31 2.93 -10.32 -26.11
CA ILE A 31 3.85 -10.01 -25.03
C ILE A 31 3.30 -10.63 -23.75
N ASP A 32 3.96 -11.64 -23.21
CA ASP A 32 3.59 -12.23 -21.93
C ASP A 32 4.21 -11.41 -20.79
N VAL A 33 3.36 -10.78 -19.96
CA VAL A 33 3.78 -9.94 -18.82
C VAL A 33 3.59 -10.74 -17.53
N PRO A 34 4.64 -10.96 -16.72
CA PRO A 34 4.52 -11.69 -15.47
C PRO A 34 3.69 -10.90 -14.45
N ALA A 35 2.72 -11.57 -13.83
CA ALA A 35 1.87 -11.00 -12.80
C ALA A 35 2.60 -10.87 -11.45
N VAL A 36 2.28 -9.80 -10.71
CA VAL A 36 2.66 -9.64 -9.29
C VAL A 36 2.01 -10.75 -8.47
N LYS A 37 2.78 -11.40 -7.62
CA LYS A 37 2.29 -12.39 -6.65
C LYS A 37 2.36 -11.85 -5.23
N PHE A 38 1.47 -12.33 -4.37
CA PHE A 38 1.46 -11.91 -2.97
C PHE A 38 2.72 -12.36 -2.22
N ALA A 39 3.21 -13.56 -2.50
CA ALA A 39 4.46 -14.07 -1.93
C ALA A 39 5.64 -13.11 -2.20
N ASP A 40 5.68 -12.51 -3.39
CA ASP A 40 6.74 -11.59 -3.80
C ASP A 40 6.61 -10.24 -3.07
N LEU A 41 5.38 -9.72 -2.93
CA LEU A 41 5.09 -8.52 -2.14
C LEU A 41 5.43 -8.71 -0.65
N TRP A 42 5.04 -9.85 -0.07
CA TRP A 42 5.24 -10.13 1.35
C TRP A 42 6.71 -10.37 1.69
N ALA A 43 7.45 -11.08 0.85
CA ALA A 43 8.89 -11.32 1.04
C ALA A 43 9.74 -10.05 0.89
N ASN A 44 9.29 -9.07 0.09
CA ASN A 44 9.99 -7.81 -0.16
C ASN A 44 9.37 -6.61 0.58
N TYR A 45 8.52 -6.82 1.59
CA TYR A 45 7.85 -5.72 2.28
C TYR A 45 8.85 -4.81 3.00
N VAL A 46 8.85 -3.53 2.63
CA VAL A 46 9.78 -2.53 3.17
C VAL A 46 9.33 -2.04 4.54
N THR A 47 10.17 -2.26 5.54
CA THR A 47 9.95 -1.87 6.95
C THR A 47 10.78 -0.65 7.34
N GLY A 48 10.53 -0.09 8.53
CA GLY A 48 11.14 1.17 8.96
C GLY A 48 10.66 2.36 8.13
N ASP A 49 11.43 3.46 8.12
CA ASP A 49 11.05 4.67 7.38
C ASP A 49 11.94 4.83 6.15
N PRO A 50 11.48 4.39 4.97
CA PRO A 50 12.27 4.45 3.74
C PRO A 50 12.46 5.87 3.22
N TYR A 51 11.61 6.85 3.59
CA TYR A 51 11.82 8.25 3.23
C TYR A 51 12.40 9.04 4.40
N ARG A 52 13.64 9.49 4.22
CA ARG A 52 14.42 10.29 5.18
C ARG A 52 15.05 11.46 4.44
N ASP A 53 15.24 12.58 5.13
CA ASP A 53 16.03 13.69 4.61
C ASP A 53 17.49 13.23 4.43
N PRO A 54 18.09 13.36 3.23
CA PRO A 54 19.45 12.86 2.97
C PRO A 54 20.55 13.65 3.69
N LYS A 55 20.27 14.84 4.22
CA LYS A 55 21.21 15.67 4.97
C LYS A 55 21.19 15.35 6.47
N THR A 56 20.02 15.05 7.03
CA THR A 56 19.86 14.84 8.49
C THR A 56 19.66 13.37 8.88
N GLY A 57 19.27 12.50 7.94
CA GLY A 57 18.88 11.11 8.23
C GLY A 57 17.54 10.97 8.96
N THR A 58 16.85 12.07 9.29
CA THR A 58 15.57 12.08 10.01
C THR A 58 14.38 12.01 9.06
N VAL A 59 13.22 11.60 9.57
CA VAL A 59 11.97 11.66 8.80
C VAL A 59 11.56 13.13 8.62
N PRO A 60 11.28 13.63 7.40
CA PRO A 60 10.89 15.01 7.20
C PRO A 60 9.54 15.36 7.87
N PRO A 61 9.34 16.62 8.32
CA PRO A 61 8.04 17.07 8.85
C PRO A 61 6.87 16.77 7.90
N GLY A 62 5.77 16.26 8.46
CA GLY A 62 4.61 15.79 7.68
C GLY A 62 4.71 14.35 7.14
N PHE A 63 5.88 13.71 7.19
CA PHE A 63 6.11 12.35 6.68
C PHE A 63 6.21 11.26 7.77
N GLY A 64 5.73 11.53 8.98
CA GLY A 64 5.74 10.56 10.08
C GLY A 64 4.89 9.29 9.84
N ASN A 65 3.89 9.36 8.96
CA ASN A 65 3.04 8.21 8.60
C ASN A 65 3.42 7.67 7.20
N GLN A 66 4.35 6.70 7.14
CA GLN A 66 4.92 6.21 5.89
C GLN A 66 4.26 4.97 5.27
N CYS A 67 3.05 4.57 5.69
CA CYS A 67 2.39 3.35 5.18
C CYS A 67 2.31 3.26 3.64
N ALA A 68 1.92 4.35 2.97
CA ALA A 68 1.88 4.43 1.51
C ALA A 68 3.28 4.39 0.87
N ILE A 69 4.28 4.97 1.53
CA ILE A 69 5.68 5.01 1.07
C ILE A 69 6.31 3.61 1.19
N ARG A 70 6.08 2.90 2.32
CA ARG A 70 6.46 1.50 2.53
C ARG A 70 5.82 0.60 1.47
N MET A 71 4.54 0.81 1.15
CA MET A 71 3.84 0.09 0.07
C MET A 71 4.43 0.41 -1.31
N SER A 72 4.69 1.68 -1.62
CA SER A 72 5.36 2.09 -2.87
C SER A 72 6.75 1.48 -3.00
N ALA A 73 7.58 1.54 -1.94
CA ALA A 73 8.91 0.95 -1.94
C ALA A 73 8.85 -0.58 -2.12
N THR A 74 7.87 -1.26 -1.50
CA THR A 74 7.61 -2.70 -1.71
C THR A 74 7.26 -2.99 -3.17
N LEU A 75 6.38 -2.19 -3.77
CA LEU A 75 6.06 -2.27 -5.21
C LEU A 75 7.31 -2.04 -6.08
N HIS A 76 8.18 -1.10 -5.71
CA HIS A 76 9.44 -0.84 -6.41
C HIS A 76 10.43 -2.02 -6.34
N GLN A 77 10.46 -2.76 -5.23
CA GLN A 77 11.29 -3.97 -5.08
C GLN A 77 10.82 -5.10 -6.00
N VAL A 78 9.50 -5.28 -6.16
CA VAL A 78 8.95 -6.25 -7.15
C VAL A 78 8.91 -5.70 -8.58
N GLY A 79 9.52 -4.54 -8.85
CA GLY A 79 9.72 -3.99 -10.20
C GLY A 79 8.64 -3.04 -10.71
N ILE A 80 7.61 -2.71 -9.90
CA ILE A 80 6.54 -1.78 -10.28
C ILE A 80 7.01 -0.33 -10.08
N GLU A 81 7.36 0.39 -11.15
CA GLU A 81 7.90 1.77 -11.07
C GLU A 81 6.83 2.85 -10.76
N MET A 82 5.55 2.48 -10.70
CA MET A 82 4.40 3.37 -10.43
C MET A 82 4.27 4.61 -11.34
N LYS A 83 4.78 4.57 -12.58
CA LYS A 83 4.76 5.72 -13.52
C LYS A 83 3.37 6.31 -13.79
N SER A 84 2.32 5.49 -13.71
CA SER A 84 0.94 5.94 -13.85
C SER A 84 0.38 6.64 -12.60
N PHE A 85 1.11 6.72 -11.49
CA PHE A 85 0.72 7.48 -10.30
C PHE A 85 0.89 8.99 -10.55
N THR A 86 -0.11 9.58 -11.19
CA THR A 86 -0.16 10.99 -11.63
C THR A 86 -1.53 11.60 -11.27
N PRO A 87 -1.67 12.93 -11.20
CA PRO A 87 -2.95 13.58 -10.93
C PRO A 87 -4.09 13.17 -11.87
N ALA A 88 -3.79 12.83 -13.13
CA ALA A 88 -4.79 12.39 -14.11
C ALA A 88 -5.38 10.99 -13.81
N ASN A 89 -4.62 10.13 -13.12
CA ASN A 89 -4.99 8.73 -12.87
C ASN A 89 -5.44 8.47 -11.42
N VAL A 90 -5.39 9.48 -10.55
CA VAL A 90 -5.64 9.36 -9.11
C VAL A 90 -6.72 10.33 -8.70
N THR A 91 -7.89 9.80 -8.33
CA THR A 91 -8.97 10.62 -7.77
C THR A 91 -8.55 11.19 -6.43
N VAL A 92 -8.42 12.51 -6.35
CA VAL A 92 -8.14 13.24 -5.11
C VAL A 92 -9.46 13.70 -4.50
N LYS A 93 -9.67 13.40 -3.21
CA LYS A 93 -10.86 13.86 -2.48
C LYS A 93 -10.90 15.41 -2.42
N PRO A 94 -12.08 16.06 -2.49
CA PRO A 94 -12.20 17.50 -2.25
C PRO A 94 -11.50 17.93 -0.95
N GLY A 95 -10.80 19.06 -0.97
CA GLY A 95 -9.99 19.55 0.16
C GLY A 95 -8.65 18.84 0.38
N SER A 96 -8.35 17.73 -0.30
CA SER A 96 -7.02 17.09 -0.27
C SER A 96 -6.16 17.57 -1.45
N GLN A 97 -4.84 17.59 -1.25
CA GLN A 97 -3.85 17.74 -2.32
C GLN A 97 -3.33 16.38 -2.80
N PHE A 98 -2.92 16.27 -4.07
CA PHE A 98 -2.19 15.11 -4.59
C PHE A 98 -0.81 15.00 -3.90
N GLY A 99 -0.45 13.81 -3.44
CA GLY A 99 0.76 13.58 -2.63
C GLY A 99 1.67 12.53 -3.25
N ARG A 100 2.79 12.98 -3.83
CA ARG A 100 3.81 12.14 -4.46
C ARG A 100 5.21 12.67 -4.17
N ILE A 101 6.15 11.76 -3.93
CA ILE A 101 7.60 12.05 -3.92
C ILE A 101 8.32 11.18 -4.97
N LEU A 102 9.61 11.45 -5.17
CA LEU A 102 10.52 10.52 -5.81
C LEU A 102 11.31 9.79 -4.72
N LEU A 103 11.20 8.47 -4.67
CA LEU A 103 12.09 7.61 -3.88
C LEU A 103 12.98 6.87 -4.89
N ASP A 104 14.30 7.04 -4.80
CA ASP A 104 15.28 6.49 -5.74
C ASP A 104 14.91 6.74 -7.23
N GLY A 105 14.40 7.94 -7.52
CA GLY A 105 13.94 8.37 -8.85
C GLY A 105 12.59 7.80 -9.30
N LYS A 106 11.95 6.93 -8.52
CA LYS A 106 10.67 6.27 -8.85
C LYS A 106 9.49 6.99 -8.18
N TYR A 107 8.31 6.93 -8.80
CA TYR A 107 7.10 7.58 -8.28
C TYR A 107 6.60 6.87 -7.01
N THR A 108 6.34 7.65 -5.96
CA THR A 108 6.03 7.12 -4.62
C THR A 108 4.81 7.83 -4.05
N ALA A 109 3.79 7.07 -3.67
CA ALA A 109 2.58 7.60 -3.04
C ALA A 109 2.84 7.91 -1.57
N VAL A 110 2.35 9.06 -1.08
CA VAL A 110 2.53 9.48 0.33
C VAL A 110 1.23 9.46 1.13
N ARG A 111 0.12 9.06 0.49
CA ARG A 111 -1.23 9.04 1.08
C ARG A 111 -1.94 7.73 0.74
N ALA A 112 -2.43 7.01 1.76
CA ALA A 112 -3.06 5.69 1.60
C ALA A 112 -4.31 5.71 0.71
N ASN A 113 -5.18 6.71 0.86
CA ASN A 113 -6.39 6.86 0.04
C ASN A 113 -6.08 7.07 -1.46
N GLN A 114 -5.02 7.80 -1.79
CA GLN A 114 -4.57 8.02 -3.16
C GLN A 114 -3.90 6.77 -3.75
N MET A 115 -3.17 6.03 -2.92
CA MET A 115 -2.65 4.70 -3.30
C MET A 115 -3.80 3.73 -3.64
N GLY A 116 -4.85 3.67 -2.81
CA GLY A 116 -6.06 2.88 -3.07
C GLY A 116 -6.82 3.33 -4.34
N ALA A 117 -6.95 4.64 -4.57
CA ALA A 117 -7.54 5.17 -5.80
C ALA A 117 -6.75 4.76 -7.07
N TRP A 118 -5.41 4.74 -6.99
CA TRP A 118 -4.54 4.26 -8.07
C TRP A 118 -4.64 2.75 -8.28
N LEU A 119 -4.59 1.95 -7.21
CA LEU A 119 -4.78 0.50 -7.26
C LEU A 119 -6.15 0.11 -7.85
N SER A 120 -7.18 0.92 -7.62
CA SER A 120 -8.51 0.75 -8.23
C SER A 120 -8.56 0.96 -9.75
N LYS A 121 -7.44 1.35 -10.39
CA LYS A 121 -7.28 1.42 -11.85
C LYS A 121 -6.56 0.20 -12.44
N GLN A 122 -6.33 -0.84 -11.64
CA GLN A 122 -5.57 -2.04 -12.02
C GLN A 122 -4.21 -1.74 -12.70
N PRO A 123 -3.31 -0.99 -12.04
CA PRO A 123 -2.11 -0.45 -12.67
C PRO A 123 -1.00 -1.48 -12.96
N PHE A 124 -1.19 -2.75 -12.59
CA PHE A 124 -0.28 -3.87 -12.87
C PHE A 124 -1.01 -5.22 -12.93
N CYS A 125 -0.45 -6.17 -13.69
CA CYS A 125 -0.93 -7.54 -13.77
C CYS A 125 -0.78 -8.26 -12.42
N GLY A 126 -1.78 -9.07 -12.03
CA GLY A 126 -1.83 -9.74 -10.71
C GLY A 126 -2.68 -9.01 -9.67
N LEU A 127 -3.08 -7.76 -9.93
CA LEU A 127 -4.11 -7.07 -9.16
C LEU A 127 -5.51 -7.34 -9.77
N PRO A 128 -6.58 -7.51 -8.98
CA PRO A 128 -7.94 -7.63 -9.50
C PRO A 128 -8.41 -6.32 -10.14
N GLN A 129 -9.34 -6.42 -11.10
CA GLN A 129 -9.90 -5.27 -11.81
C GLN A 129 -10.59 -4.24 -10.90
N LYS A 130 -11.13 -4.69 -9.76
CA LYS A 130 -11.81 -3.85 -8.76
C LYS A 130 -11.46 -4.35 -7.36
N PRO A 131 -11.33 -3.46 -6.36
CA PRO A 131 -11.31 -3.87 -4.97
C PRO A 131 -12.67 -4.43 -4.52
N GLU A 132 -12.63 -5.30 -3.53
CA GLU A 132 -13.78 -5.63 -2.70
C GLU A 132 -13.94 -4.56 -1.60
N ASN A 133 -15.17 -4.08 -1.39
CA ASN A 133 -15.49 -3.20 -0.27
C ASN A 133 -15.92 -4.06 0.93
N ILE A 134 -15.00 -4.27 1.86
CA ILE A 134 -15.20 -5.14 3.04
C ILE A 134 -15.62 -4.36 4.31
N THR A 135 -15.93 -3.06 4.18
CA THR A 135 -16.26 -2.15 5.28
C THR A 135 -17.26 -2.78 6.27
N GLY A 136 -16.99 -2.58 7.55
CA GLY A 136 -17.76 -3.14 8.66
C GLY A 136 -16.86 -3.58 9.82
N LYS A 137 -17.43 -3.79 10.99
CA LYS A 137 -16.69 -4.29 12.18
C LYS A 137 -16.18 -5.73 12.00
N ASP A 138 -16.79 -6.44 11.05
CA ASP A 138 -16.56 -7.82 10.64
C ASP A 138 -15.55 -7.95 9.47
N TRP A 139 -14.89 -6.86 9.04
CA TRP A 139 -13.98 -6.88 7.88
C TRP A 139 -12.93 -8.01 7.94
N GLU A 140 -12.43 -8.34 9.14
CA GLU A 140 -11.39 -9.36 9.36
C GLU A 140 -11.87 -10.77 8.99
N SER A 141 -13.14 -11.10 9.20
CA SER A 141 -13.68 -12.41 8.80
C SER A 141 -13.85 -12.53 7.29
N LYS A 142 -14.17 -11.44 6.59
CA LYS A 142 -14.32 -11.38 5.12
C LYS A 142 -13.00 -11.65 4.37
N VAL A 143 -11.86 -11.36 4.99
CA VAL A 143 -10.51 -11.59 4.40
C VAL A 143 -9.70 -12.68 5.09
N LYS A 144 -10.26 -13.37 6.10
CA LYS A 144 -9.55 -14.46 6.79
C LYS A 144 -9.19 -15.57 5.80
N GLY A 145 -7.94 -16.01 5.83
CA GLY A 145 -7.37 -16.99 4.90
C GLY A 145 -7.05 -16.47 3.49
N ARG A 146 -7.46 -15.25 3.13
CA ARG A 146 -7.19 -14.62 1.82
C ARG A 146 -5.98 -13.70 1.90
N THR A 147 -5.19 -13.62 0.84
CA THR A 147 -3.97 -12.80 0.77
C THR A 147 -4.20 -11.57 -0.12
N GLY A 148 -3.57 -10.44 0.19
CA GLY A 148 -3.75 -9.25 -0.65
C GLY A 148 -3.25 -7.93 -0.07
N ILE A 149 -3.56 -6.85 -0.79
CA ILE A 149 -3.37 -5.47 -0.32
C ILE A 149 -4.67 -5.02 0.36
N ILE A 150 -4.57 -4.34 1.50
CA ILE A 150 -5.72 -3.81 2.24
C ILE A 150 -5.53 -2.34 2.56
N MET A 151 -6.57 -1.53 2.33
CA MET A 151 -6.59 -0.09 2.63
C MET A 151 -7.74 0.24 3.56
N PHE A 152 -7.43 0.99 4.61
CA PHE A 152 -8.36 1.56 5.59
C PHE A 152 -8.40 3.08 5.40
N ASP A 153 -9.57 3.70 5.28
CA ASP A 153 -9.70 5.12 4.96
C ASP A 153 -10.79 5.81 5.82
N GLY A 154 -10.46 7.02 6.26
CA GLY A 154 -11.33 7.91 7.04
C GLY A 154 -11.53 7.55 8.51
N TYR A 155 -10.63 6.76 9.13
CA TYR A 155 -10.73 6.37 10.55
C TYR A 155 -10.07 7.34 11.54
N TRP A 156 -9.32 8.34 11.07
CA TRP A 156 -8.73 9.39 11.91
C TRP A 156 -8.63 10.74 11.19
N THR A 157 -8.63 11.83 11.95
CA THR A 157 -8.58 13.22 11.47
C THR A 157 -7.14 13.75 11.41
N ARG A 158 -6.76 14.40 10.31
CA ARG A 158 -5.57 15.26 10.28
C ARG A 158 -5.84 16.60 10.97
N ASP A 159 -4.78 17.35 11.25
CA ASP A 159 -4.89 18.70 11.79
C ASP A 159 -5.78 19.58 10.88
N GLY A 160 -6.79 20.21 11.48
CA GLY A 160 -7.81 20.98 10.75
C GLY A 160 -8.99 20.17 10.17
N GLU A 161 -9.02 18.84 10.31
CA GLU A 161 -10.17 18.02 9.87
C GLU A 161 -11.19 17.80 10.99
N SER A 162 -12.48 17.76 10.63
CA SER A 162 -13.54 17.28 11.51
C SER A 162 -13.67 15.76 11.41
N ALA A 163 -14.29 15.11 12.41
CA ALA A 163 -14.59 13.68 12.33
C ALA A 163 -15.39 13.31 11.07
N ALA A 164 -16.28 14.19 10.59
CA ALA A 164 -17.02 14.02 9.35
C ALA A 164 -16.10 14.08 8.10
N SER A 165 -15.11 14.97 8.07
CA SER A 165 -14.15 15.13 6.95
C SER A 165 -12.87 14.29 7.07
N ALA A 166 -12.70 13.53 8.15
CA ALA A 166 -11.53 12.67 8.41
C ALA A 166 -11.03 11.93 7.15
N SER A 167 -9.78 12.19 6.76
CA SER A 167 -9.12 11.61 5.59
C SER A 167 -7.94 10.69 5.96
N GLY A 168 -7.67 10.52 7.26
CA GLY A 168 -6.64 9.64 7.78
C GLY A 168 -6.90 8.18 7.44
N GLY A 169 -5.87 7.49 6.95
CA GLY A 169 -5.97 6.13 6.44
C GLY A 169 -4.65 5.35 6.58
N HIS A 170 -4.71 4.05 6.30
CA HIS A 170 -3.59 3.09 6.32
C HIS A 170 -3.66 2.22 5.06
N ILE A 171 -2.51 1.73 4.59
CA ILE A 171 -2.44 0.70 3.55
C ILE A 171 -1.33 -0.30 3.88
N ASP A 172 -1.62 -1.58 3.70
CA ASP A 172 -0.76 -2.68 4.15
C ASP A 172 -0.94 -3.93 3.27
N LEU A 173 -0.11 -4.94 3.48
CA LEU A 173 -0.36 -6.30 3.01
C LEU A 173 -1.03 -7.11 4.13
N TRP A 174 -1.96 -7.97 3.75
CA TRP A 174 -2.66 -8.91 4.62
C TRP A 174 -2.41 -10.34 4.16
N ASN A 175 -1.91 -11.21 5.05
CA ASN A 175 -1.51 -12.59 4.71
C ASN A 175 -2.56 -13.68 5.05
N GLY A 176 -3.83 -13.31 5.20
CA GLY A 176 -4.89 -14.23 5.65
C GLY A 176 -5.06 -14.31 7.17
N ALA A 177 -4.10 -13.80 7.95
CA ALA A 177 -4.17 -13.78 9.41
C ALA A 177 -3.71 -12.47 10.07
N ARG A 178 -2.80 -11.71 9.44
CA ARG A 178 -2.27 -10.45 9.99
C ARG A 178 -1.76 -9.48 8.93
N LEU A 179 -1.68 -8.21 9.33
CA LEU A 179 -0.99 -7.14 8.59
C LEU A 179 0.53 -7.24 8.77
N THR A 180 1.35 -6.67 7.87
CA THR A 180 2.82 -6.71 8.05
C THR A 180 3.28 -5.97 9.31
N ILE A 181 2.68 -4.81 9.58
CA ILE A 181 2.96 -3.92 10.72
C ILE A 181 2.67 -4.54 12.09
N SER A 182 2.00 -5.70 12.14
CA SER A 182 1.76 -6.46 13.37
C SER A 182 3.03 -7.16 13.93
N GLY A 183 4.08 -7.32 13.11
CA GLY A 183 5.14 -8.30 13.38
C GLY A 183 6.44 -7.80 14.01
N PHE A 184 6.68 -6.49 14.10
CA PHE A 184 8.00 -5.98 14.52
C PHE A 184 7.92 -4.55 15.09
N TRP A 185 8.13 -4.40 16.41
CA TRP A 185 8.36 -3.19 17.25
C TRP A 185 7.56 -1.88 17.01
N ASP A 186 7.32 -1.42 15.77
CA ASP A 186 6.27 -0.43 15.39
C ASP A 186 4.86 -0.89 15.81
N GLY A 187 4.73 -2.18 16.15
CA GLY A 187 3.54 -2.78 16.72
C GLY A 187 3.07 -2.07 17.99
N PHE A 188 3.94 -1.37 18.72
CA PHE A 188 3.50 -0.61 19.89
C PHE A 188 2.32 0.30 19.58
N ALA A 189 2.34 1.06 18.47
CA ALA A 189 1.20 1.91 18.07
C ALA A 189 0.04 1.15 17.39
N THR A 190 0.21 -0.13 17.01
CA THR A 190 -0.77 -0.92 16.23
C THR A 190 -1.45 -2.03 17.05
N VAL A 191 -0.84 -2.53 18.13
CA VAL A 191 -1.40 -3.60 18.98
C VAL A 191 -2.67 -3.13 19.70
N GLY A 192 -2.73 -1.87 20.14
CA GLY A 192 -3.97 -1.26 20.61
C GLY A 192 -5.04 -1.09 19.51
N ARG A 193 -4.66 -1.10 18.22
CA ARG A 193 -5.58 -1.10 17.06
C ARG A 193 -6.17 -2.47 16.75
N TYR A 194 -5.60 -3.56 17.30
CA TYR A 194 -6.11 -4.94 17.17
C TYR A 194 -7.02 -5.34 18.35
N LEU A 195 -6.67 -4.92 19.57
CA LEU A 195 -7.29 -5.39 20.80
C LEU A 195 -8.58 -4.65 21.23
N GLY A 196 -9.24 -3.92 20.32
CA GLY A 196 -10.60 -3.39 20.52
C GLY A 196 -10.81 -2.46 21.72
N ARG A 197 -9.76 -1.84 22.26
CA ARG A 197 -9.91 -0.87 23.35
C ARG A 197 -10.39 0.47 22.79
N GLN A 198 -11.40 1.04 23.45
CA GLN A 198 -11.90 2.39 23.17
C GLN A 198 -10.75 3.41 23.13
N SER A 199 -10.80 4.31 22.16
CA SER A 199 -9.74 5.26 21.77
C SER A 199 -9.03 5.94 22.96
N PHE A 200 -7.71 5.79 23.06
CA PHE A 200 -6.89 6.57 23.99
C PHE A 200 -6.11 7.67 23.25
N ARG A 201 -6.47 8.93 23.53
CA ARG A 201 -5.84 10.18 23.04
C ARG A 201 -5.51 10.22 21.53
N PRO A 202 -6.53 10.36 20.65
CA PRO A 202 -6.31 10.69 19.24
C PRO A 202 -5.49 11.97 19.07
N GLY A 203 -4.64 12.05 18.05
CA GLY A 203 -3.86 13.27 17.74
C GLY A 203 -2.54 13.43 18.50
N THR A 204 -2.05 12.38 19.17
CA THR A 204 -0.70 12.38 19.79
C THR A 204 0.17 11.26 19.22
N TRP A 205 1.50 11.39 19.34
CA TRP A 205 2.47 10.38 18.89
C TRP A 205 2.40 9.03 19.64
N TYR A 206 1.59 8.96 20.70
CA TYR A 206 1.25 7.74 21.45
C TYR A 206 -0.23 7.33 21.33
N GLY A 207 -0.98 7.94 20.41
CA GLY A 207 -2.42 7.71 20.22
C GLY A 207 -2.76 6.46 19.40
N TYR A 208 -3.86 5.79 19.77
CA TYR A 208 -4.38 4.62 19.08
C TYR A 208 -5.70 4.92 18.37
N SER A 209 -6.00 4.22 17.27
CA SER A 209 -7.27 4.33 16.56
C SER A 209 -7.68 2.97 15.99
N ASP A 210 -8.90 2.53 16.31
CA ASP A 210 -9.46 1.25 15.88
C ASP A 210 -9.73 1.27 14.36
N LEU A 211 -9.12 0.33 13.62
CA LEU A 211 -9.29 0.19 12.18
C LEU A 211 -10.74 -0.15 11.78
N ARG A 212 -11.53 -0.71 12.71
CA ARG A 212 -12.97 -1.00 12.52
C ARG A 212 -13.82 0.27 12.37
N ASN A 213 -13.31 1.45 12.73
CA ASN A 213 -13.99 2.74 12.55
C ASN A 213 -13.67 3.40 11.18
N SER A 214 -13.07 2.66 10.25
CA SER A 214 -12.87 3.13 8.88
C SER A 214 -14.18 3.32 8.15
N LYS A 215 -14.34 4.50 7.52
CA LYS A 215 -15.48 4.81 6.66
C LYS A 215 -15.49 3.95 5.39
N VAL A 216 -14.30 3.57 4.93
CA VAL A 216 -14.10 2.65 3.80
C VAL A 216 -12.95 1.70 4.11
N ILE A 217 -13.15 0.42 3.88
CA ILE A 217 -12.11 -0.62 3.87
C ILE A 217 -12.17 -1.32 2.51
N LEU A 218 -11.07 -1.23 1.75
CA LEU A 218 -10.92 -1.85 0.44
C LEU A 218 -9.88 -2.96 0.49
N PHE A 219 -10.18 -4.09 -0.16
CA PHE A 219 -9.27 -5.23 -0.29
C PHE A 219 -9.05 -5.57 -1.76
N TRP A 220 -7.79 -5.74 -2.14
CA TRP A 220 -7.37 -6.29 -3.42
C TRP A 220 -6.73 -7.64 -3.14
N GLU A 221 -7.47 -8.72 -3.39
CA GLU A 221 -6.95 -10.08 -3.27
C GLU A 221 -5.82 -10.30 -4.29
N VAL A 222 -4.67 -10.77 -3.82
CA VAL A 222 -3.50 -11.11 -4.63
C VAL A 222 -3.04 -12.50 -4.20
N GLN A 223 -2.71 -13.36 -5.16
CA GLN A 223 -2.29 -14.75 -4.95
C GLN A 223 -0.75 -14.86 -5.00
#